data_AF-A0A7V1F7Y4-F1
#
_entry.id   AF-A0A7V1F7Y4-F1
#
_cell.length_a   1.000
_cell.length_b   1.000
_cell.length_c   1.000
_cell.angle_alpha   90.00
_cell.angle_beta   90.00
_cell.angle_gamma   90.00
#
_symmetry.space_group_name_H-M   'P 1'
#
loop_
_entity.id
_entity.type
_entity.pdbx_description
1 polymer ?
#
loop_
_entity_poly.entity_id
_entity_poly.type
_entity_poly.pdbx_seq_one_letter_code
_entity_poly.pdbx_strand_id
1 'polypeptide(L)'
;MKAISFLYTYIGPAVFLLLPLSVVTSSLVMYVVYSILAKRRANEWVYVLLANGREAALLIGFAGSILAMTKSFQANGASPVEIRDNMFLILATGFWSSLFGIFISLKARAGLLLLKSS
;
A
#
# COMPACT_ATOMS: atom_id res chain seq x y z
N MET A 1 5.47 23.50 -10.56
CA MET A 1 4.87 22.80 -9.39
C MET A 1 5.97 22.51 -8.36
N LYS A 2 5.71 22.64 -7.06
CA LYS A 2 6.67 22.24 -6.00
C LYS A 2 6.59 20.71 -5.81
N ALA A 3 7.70 20.04 -5.47
CA ALA A 3 7.73 18.58 -5.30
C ALA A 3 6.67 18.04 -4.31
N ILE A 4 6.39 18.79 -3.23
CA ILE A 4 5.36 18.44 -2.24
C ILE A 4 3.95 18.42 -2.85
N SER A 5 3.63 19.40 -3.70
CA SER A 5 2.33 19.43 -4.39
C SER A 5 2.17 18.27 -5.36
N PHE A 6 3.26 17.78 -5.96
CA PHE A 6 3.21 16.60 -6.83
C PHE A 6 2.86 15.34 -6.04
N LEU A 7 3.54 15.10 -4.92
CA LEU A 7 3.28 13.97 -4.03
C LEU A 7 1.83 13.96 -3.54
N TYR A 8 1.33 15.11 -3.07
CA TYR A 8 -0.03 15.19 -2.54
C TYR A 8 -1.09 14.93 -3.61
N THR A 9 -0.92 15.48 -4.81
CA THR A 9 -1.89 15.34 -5.90
C THR A 9 -1.87 13.96 -6.54
N TYR A 10 -0.69 13.39 -6.80
CA TYR A 10 -0.56 12.20 -7.65
C TYR A 10 -0.28 10.89 -6.90
N ILE A 11 0.21 10.98 -5.66
CA ILE A 11 0.58 9.82 -4.83
C ILE A 11 -0.37 9.70 -3.64
N GLY A 12 -0.79 10.83 -3.06
CA GLY A 12 -1.68 10.90 -1.89
C GLY A 12 -2.92 10.00 -1.98
N PRO A 13 -3.74 10.11 -3.05
CA PRO A 13 -4.93 9.27 -3.21
C PRO A 13 -4.63 7.77 -3.24
N ALA A 14 -3.50 7.39 -3.86
CA ALA A 14 -3.08 6.00 -3.97
C ALA A 14 -2.67 5.38 -2.63
N VAL A 15 -2.05 6.19 -1.76
CA VAL A 15 -1.48 5.70 -0.50
C VAL A 15 -2.40 5.90 0.69
N PHE A 16 -3.53 6.60 0.57
CA PHE A 16 -4.36 6.99 1.72
C PHE A 16 -4.73 5.82 2.65
N LEU A 17 -5.20 4.70 2.11
CA LEU A 17 -5.52 3.50 2.90
C LEU A 17 -4.30 2.59 3.14
N LEU A 18 -3.30 2.65 2.25
CA LEU A 18 -2.10 1.82 2.33
C LEU A 18 -1.09 2.35 3.37
N LEU A 19 -1.10 3.66 3.66
CA LEU A 19 -0.14 4.28 4.56
C LEU A 19 -0.39 3.90 6.03
N PRO A 20 -1.62 3.93 6.57
CA PRO A 20 -1.91 3.35 7.88
C PRO A 20 -1.56 1.86 7.96
N LEU A 21 -1.92 1.09 6.93
CA LEU A 21 -1.62 -0.34 6.87
C LEU A 21 -0.10 -0.61 6.86
N SER A 22 0.66 0.24 6.17
CA SER A 22 2.12 0.21 6.14
C SER A 22 2.71 0.46 7.53
N VAL A 23 2.21 1.46 8.26
CA VAL A 23 2.65 1.79 9.62
C VAL A 23 2.36 0.64 10.59
N VAL A 24 1.15 0.08 10.55
CA VAL A 24 0.77 -1.07 11.38
C VAL A 24 1.66 -2.27 11.07
N THR A 25 1.85 -2.59 9.79
CA THR A 25 2.69 -3.72 9.37
C THR A 25 4.13 -3.54 9.84
N SER A 26 4.72 -2.35 9.66
CA SER A 26 6.08 -2.05 10.14
C SER A 26 6.19 -2.18 11.66
N SER A 27 5.19 -1.73 12.41
CA SER A 27 5.17 -1.84 13.88
C SER A 27 5.12 -3.30 14.33
N LEU A 28 4.30 -4.13 13.68
CA LEU A 28 4.21 -5.56 13.95
C LEU A 28 5.53 -6.28 13.62
N VAL A 29 6.18 -5.95 12.49
CA VAL A 29 7.49 -6.51 12.14
C VAL A 29 8.54 -6.13 13.18
N MET A 30 8.57 -4.87 13.64
CA MET A 30 9.49 -4.44 14.71
C MET A 30 9.23 -5.18 16.03
N TYR A 31 7.96 -5.41 16.38
CA TYR A 31 7.60 -6.21 17.54
C TYR A 31 8.09 -7.66 17.43
N VAL A 32 7.98 -8.28 16.24
CA VAL A 32 8.54 -9.61 15.98
C VAL A 32 10.05 -9.61 16.20
N VAL A 33 10.78 -8.68 15.57
CA VAL A 33 12.23 -8.57 15.72
C VAL A 33 12.62 -8.41 17.19
N TYR A 34 11.94 -7.51 17.92
CA TYR A 34 12.18 -7.33 19.34
C TYR A 34 11.95 -8.61 20.15
N SER A 35 10.85 -9.33 19.88
CA SER A 35 10.52 -10.57 20.59
C SER A 35 11.60 -11.64 20.38
N ILE A 36 12.10 -11.77 19.15
CA ILE A 36 13.20 -12.68 18.80
C ILE A 36 14.47 -12.32 19.58
N LEU A 37 14.89 -11.04 19.53
CA LEU A 37 16.10 -10.58 20.22
C LEU A 37 16.01 -10.75 21.74
N ALA A 38 14.82 -10.52 22.30
CA ALA A 38 14.54 -10.70 23.72
C ALA A 38 14.32 -12.17 24.13
N LYS A 39 14.39 -13.13 23.20
CA LYS A 39 14.09 -14.55 23.40
C LYS A 39 12.71 -14.78 24.03
N ARG A 40 11.73 -13.98 23.63
CA ARG A 40 10.33 -14.07 24.07
C ARG A 40 9.47 -14.65 22.97
N ARG A 41 8.47 -15.44 23.33
CA ARG A 41 7.47 -15.92 22.39
C ARG A 41 6.60 -14.75 21.94
N ALA A 42 6.53 -14.51 20.63
CA ALA A 42 5.63 -13.53 20.06
C ALA A 42 4.17 -13.99 20.20
N ASN A 43 3.25 -13.04 20.41
CA ASN A 43 1.82 -13.34 20.52
C ASN A 43 1.27 -13.90 19.19
N GLU A 44 0.46 -14.96 19.25
CA GLU A 44 -0.15 -15.63 18.10
C GLU A 44 -1.02 -14.67 17.25
N TRP A 45 -1.63 -13.65 17.88
CA TRP A 45 -2.37 -12.62 17.15
C TRP A 45 -1.51 -11.83 16.16
N VAL A 46 -0.21 -11.69 16.40
CA VAL A 46 0.70 -11.00 15.48
C VAL A 46 0.84 -11.77 14.17
N TYR A 47 0.83 -13.10 14.23
CA TYR A 47 0.79 -13.92 13.03
C TYR A 47 -0.48 -13.65 12.21
N VAL A 48 -1.65 -13.68 12.86
CA VAL A 48 -2.94 -13.45 12.22
C VAL A 48 -3.00 -12.05 11.59
N LEU A 49 -2.53 -11.03 12.30
CA LEU A 49 -2.53 -9.65 11.81
C LEU A 49 -1.58 -9.46 10.63
N LEU A 50 -0.37 -10.04 10.67
CA LEU A 50 0.57 -9.98 9.54
C LEU A 50 0.05 -10.75 8.32
N ALA A 51 -0.58 -11.92 8.53
CA ALA A 51 -1.17 -12.70 7.45
C ALA A 51 -2.31 -11.95 6.75
N ASN A 52 -3.25 -11.40 7.52
CA ASN A 52 -4.34 -10.60 6.97
C ASN A 52 -3.83 -9.30 6.34
N GLY A 53 -2.87 -8.62 6.98
CA GLY A 53 -2.26 -7.40 6.44
C GLY A 53 -1.58 -7.62 5.09
N ARG A 54 -0.96 -8.79 4.89
CA ARG A 54 -0.35 -9.19 3.61
C ARG A 54 -1.36 -9.24 2.48
N GLU A 55 -2.48 -9.93 2.70
CA GLU A 55 -3.53 -10.10 1.68
C GLU A 55 -4.30 -8.80 1.46
N ALA A 56 -4.69 -8.13 2.54
CA ALA A 56 -5.40 -6.86 2.48
C ALA A 56 -4.60 -5.79 1.71
N ALA A 57 -3.28 -5.72 1.90
CA ALA A 57 -2.44 -4.77 1.18
C ALA A 57 -2.48 -4.99 -0.34
N LEU A 58 -2.42 -6.24 -0.81
CA LEU A 58 -2.53 -6.55 -2.24
C LEU A 58 -3.91 -6.20 -2.78
N LEU A 59 -4.97 -6.58 -2.06
CA LEU A 59 -6.34 -6.30 -2.46
C LEU A 59 -6.64 -4.81 -2.54
N ILE A 60 -6.21 -4.03 -1.55
CA ILE A 60 -6.37 -2.57 -1.55
C ILE A 60 -5.56 -1.93 -2.69
N GLY A 61 -4.32 -2.39 -2.91
CA GLY A 61 -3.49 -1.91 -4.01
C GLY A 61 -4.14 -2.16 -5.38
N PHE A 62 -4.67 -3.38 -5.58
CA PHE A 62 -5.38 -3.77 -6.79
C PHE A 62 -6.70 -3.00 -6.97
N ALA A 63 -7.48 -2.82 -5.91
CA ALA A 63 -8.70 -2.03 -5.93
C ALA A 63 -8.42 -0.56 -6.32
N GLY A 64 -7.31 0.01 -5.84
CA GLY A 64 -6.86 1.34 -6.27
C GLY A 64 -6.56 1.40 -7.77
N SER A 65 -5.93 0.36 -8.34
CA SER A 65 -5.69 0.26 -9.78
C SER A 65 -6.98 0.09 -10.60
N ILE A 66 -7.95 -0.70 -10.14
CA ILE A 66 -9.26 -0.81 -10.78
C ILE A 66 -9.98 0.54 -10.74
N LEU A 67 -10.01 1.20 -9.58
CA LEU A 67 -10.67 2.49 -9.43
C LEU A 67 -10.06 3.54 -10.37
N ALA A 68 -8.74 3.57 -10.48
CA ALA A 68 -8.05 4.39 -11.48
C ALA A 68 -8.53 4.07 -12.91
N MET A 69 -8.55 2.80 -13.30
CA MET A 69 -9.01 2.37 -14.62
C MET A 69 -10.48 2.75 -14.88
N THR A 70 -11.39 2.62 -13.91
CA THR A 70 -12.79 3.04 -14.11
C THR A 70 -12.94 4.53 -14.37
N LYS A 71 -12.09 5.36 -13.76
CA LYS A 71 -12.10 6.81 -13.98
C LYS A 71 -11.61 7.21 -15.38
N SER A 72 -10.78 6.40 -16.05
CA SER A 72 -10.32 6.74 -17.40
C SER A 72 -11.44 6.64 -18.43
N PHE A 73 -12.42 5.77 -18.21
CA PHE A 73 -13.59 5.62 -19.10
C PHE A 73 -14.64 6.72 -18.94
N GLN A 74 -14.54 7.57 -17.92
CA GLN A 74 -15.52 8.62 -17.63
C GLN A 74 -15.18 9.98 -18.26
N ALA A 75 -14.05 10.10 -18.98
CA ALA A 75 -13.53 11.36 -19.52
C ALA A 75 -14.16 11.81 -20.87
N ASN A 76 -15.43 11.47 -21.12
CA ASN A 76 -16.10 11.85 -22.37
C ASN A 76 -16.40 13.35 -22.41
N GLY A 77 -15.97 14.04 -23.48
CA GLY A 77 -16.23 15.46 -23.72
C GLY A 77 -15.24 16.45 -23.06
N ALA A 78 -14.17 15.95 -22.42
CA ALA A 78 -13.13 16.79 -21.84
C ALA A 78 -12.18 17.36 -22.91
N SER A 79 -11.59 18.54 -22.64
CA SER A 79 -10.57 19.12 -23.51
C SER A 79 -9.28 18.26 -23.54
N PRO A 80 -8.45 18.34 -24.58
CA PRO A 80 -7.21 17.55 -24.65
C PRO A 80 -6.25 17.74 -23.47
N VAL A 81 -6.22 18.95 -22.88
CA VAL A 81 -5.40 19.26 -21.71
C VAL A 81 -5.96 18.58 -20.45
N GLU A 82 -7.27 18.64 -20.25
CA GLU A 82 -7.94 17.95 -19.13
C GLU A 82 -7.82 16.44 -19.24
N ILE A 83 -7.93 15.88 -20.44
CA ILE A 83 -7.72 14.44 -20.69
C ILE A 83 -6.30 14.06 -20.26
N ARG A 84 -5.28 14.79 -20.70
CA ARG A 84 -3.88 14.49 -20.36
C ARG A 84 -3.63 14.54 -18.86
N ASP A 85 -4.08 15.61 -18.20
CA ASP A 85 -3.80 15.82 -16.78
C ASP A 85 -4.58 14.80 -15.91
N ASN A 86 -5.81 14.46 -16.29
CA ASN A 86 -6.59 13.39 -15.65
C ASN A 86 -6.00 12.00 -15.91
N MET A 87 -5.54 11.71 -17.13
CA MET A 87 -4.89 10.44 -17.47
C MET A 87 -3.61 10.25 -16.66
N PHE A 88 -2.79 11.30 -16.50
CA PHE A 88 -1.58 11.20 -15.68
C PHE A 88 -1.92 10.92 -14.22
N LEU A 89 -2.93 11.60 -13.67
CA LEU A 89 -3.40 11.35 -12.31
C LEU A 89 -3.93 9.92 -12.12
N ILE A 90 -4.72 9.44 -13.07
CA ILE A 90 -5.28 8.08 -13.07
C ILE A 90 -4.15 7.04 -13.11
N LEU A 91 -3.23 7.16 -14.06
CA LEU A 91 -2.11 6.23 -14.21
C LEU A 91 -1.19 6.25 -12.99
N ALA A 92 -0.86 7.44 -12.47
CA ALA A 92 -0.09 7.59 -11.24
C ALA A 92 -0.81 6.91 -10.07
N THR A 93 -2.10 7.17 -9.88
CA THR A 93 -2.87 6.59 -8.77
C THR A 93 -2.88 5.07 -8.85
N GLY A 94 -3.14 4.50 -10.03
CA GLY A 94 -3.18 3.06 -10.23
C GLY A 94 -1.82 2.41 -10.04
N PHE A 95 -0.75 3.02 -10.56
CA PHE A 95 0.63 2.54 -10.41
C PHE A 95 1.08 2.55 -8.95
N TRP A 96 0.93 3.69 -8.26
CA TRP A 96 1.38 3.84 -6.88
C TRP A 96 0.58 2.97 -5.91
N SER A 97 -0.73 2.76 -6.14
CA SER A 97 -1.56 1.89 -5.31
C SER A 97 -1.05 0.45 -5.36
N SER A 98 -0.79 -0.05 -6.57
CA SER A 98 -0.23 -1.39 -6.78
C SER A 98 1.16 -1.53 -6.16
N LEU A 99 2.05 -0.56 -6.41
CA LEU A 99 3.42 -0.60 -5.89
C LEU A 99 3.44 -0.64 -4.36
N PHE A 100 2.66 0.21 -3.70
CA PHE A 100 2.56 0.24 -2.24
C PHE A 100 1.90 -1.03 -1.68
N GLY A 101 0.85 -1.54 -2.33
CA GLY A 101 0.21 -2.80 -1.93
C GLY A 101 1.20 -3.97 -1.94
N ILE A 102 1.98 -4.11 -3.02
CA ILE A 102 3.05 -5.11 -3.14
C ILE A 102 4.11 -4.90 -2.06
N PHE A 103 4.59 -3.67 -1.87
CA PHE A 103 5.63 -3.38 -0.89
C PHE A 103 5.21 -3.73 0.54
N ILE A 104 3.99 -3.38 0.94
CA ILE A 104 3.46 -3.69 2.27
C ILE A 104 3.26 -5.20 2.43
N SER A 105 2.77 -5.89 1.39
CA SER A 105 2.63 -7.34 1.38
C SER A 105 3.97 -8.05 1.56
N LEU A 106 5.02 -7.60 0.87
CA LEU A 106 6.38 -8.13 1.03
C LEU A 106 6.92 -7.90 2.45
N LYS A 107 6.69 -6.73 3.04
CA LYS A 107 7.06 -6.45 4.44
C LYS A 107 6.34 -7.38 5.42
N ALA A 108 5.03 -7.55 5.26
CA ALA A 108 4.24 -8.46 6.10
C ALA A 108 4.74 -9.91 5.97
N ARG A 109 5.04 -10.34 4.73
CA ARG A 109 5.64 -11.65 4.46
C ARG A 109 6.99 -11.82 5.15
N ALA A 110 7.86 -10.83 5.12
CA ALA A 110 9.13 -10.87 5.85
C ALA A 110 8.91 -11.06 7.36
N GLY A 111 7.96 -10.34 7.96
CA GLY A 111 7.58 -10.52 9.37
C GLY A 111 7.10 -11.93 9.69
N LEU A 112 6.27 -12.52 8.84
CA LEU A 112 5.79 -13.90 8.99
C LEU A 112 6.93 -14.92 8.89
N LEU A 113 7.89 -14.69 7.98
CA LEU A 113 9.06 -15.57 7.84
C LEU A 113 9.94 -15.51 9.09
N LEU A 114 10.15 -14.32 9.65
CA LEU A 114 10.90 -14.13 10.90
C LEU A 114 10.24 -14.88 12.07
N LEU A 115 8.91 -14.78 12.19
CA LEU A 115 8.14 -15.54 13.19
C LEU A 115 8.26 -17.06 13.04
N LYS A 116 8.36 -17.56 11.81
CA LYS A 116 8.51 -19.01 11.56
C LYS A 116 9.91 -19.51 11.92
N SER A 117 10.92 -18.63 11.90
CA SER A 117 12.32 -18.96 12.21
C SER A 117 12.69 -18.84 13.69
N SER A 118 11.81 -18.27 14.51
CA SER A 118 12.00 -18.09 15.96
C SER A 118 11.43 -19.24 16.76
#